data_AF-A0A848UL19-F1
#
_entry.id   AF-A0A848UL19-F1
#
_cell.length_a   1.000
_cell.length_b   1.000
_cell.length_c   1.000
_cell.angle_alpha   90.00
_cell.angle_beta   90.00
_cell.angle_gamma   90.00
#
_symmetry.space_group_name_H-M   'P 1'
#
loop_
_entity.id
_entity.type
_entity.pdbx_description
1 polymer ?
#
loop_
_entity_poly.entity_id
_entity_poly.type
_entity_poly.pdbx_seq_one_letter_code
_entity_poly.pdbx_strand_id
1 'polypeptide(L)'
;APTLLVRFQGWFQIRLATDPDTTDEPRGVSGYTFALPGEPDLDRTLRFQLDGTHLRDGSTMVTTSTFGVKVHEVALRGQAASDHPLLGLPVNVPPGAKFHMRNYVLTNGEAGTECIDPFGLAFGDPSAPMLARNDVLYPPQPSLGLEDVPLGWLRRRGGKFQPAPGVFQQVTHFDDPVAYRAARLVALRELRAAAHEAGNEVATAGYDRRIEQFLAYGPDDRRTMALTFSEHRSFALNGDDVVADAAQLGATVDASVPWPMELTQAVWDADLLCGWATGQLSVPLLD
;
A
#
# COMPACT_ATOMS: atom_id res chain seq x y z
N ALA A 1 -1.54 -20.63 21.86
CA ALA A 1 -1.14 -19.51 22.73
C ALA A 1 -2.22 -18.44 22.66
N PRO A 2 -2.48 -17.69 23.75
CA PRO A 2 -3.36 -16.53 23.69
C PRO A 2 -2.80 -15.49 22.71
N THR A 3 -3.67 -14.86 21.93
CA THR A 3 -3.30 -13.88 20.91
C THR A 3 -4.21 -12.67 20.93
N LEU A 4 -3.67 -11.51 20.59
CA LEU A 4 -4.40 -10.33 20.14
C LEU A 4 -4.31 -10.30 18.62
N LEU A 5 -5.46 -10.38 17.95
CA LEU A 5 -5.57 -10.30 16.50
C LEU A 5 -6.11 -8.93 16.11
N VAL A 6 -5.39 -8.25 15.22
CA VAL A 6 -5.75 -6.92 14.73
C VAL A 6 -5.89 -7.00 13.22
N ARG A 7 -7.08 -6.70 12.68
CA ARG A 7 -7.30 -6.62 11.22
C ARG A 7 -7.54 -5.20 10.79
N PHE A 8 -6.95 -4.84 9.66
CA PHE A 8 -6.96 -3.49 9.14
C PHE A 8 -7.21 -3.46 7.64
N GLN A 9 -7.79 -2.36 7.18
CA GLN A 9 -8.03 -2.14 5.76
C GLN A 9 -8.10 -0.64 5.42
N GLY A 10 -7.93 -0.30 4.15
CA GLY A 10 -8.13 1.05 3.67
C GLY A 10 -7.34 1.39 2.41
N TRP A 11 -7.52 2.62 1.92
CA TRP A 11 -6.77 3.12 0.76
C TRP A 11 -5.36 3.54 1.16
N PHE A 12 -4.38 3.13 0.36
CA PHE A 12 -2.98 3.53 0.45
C PHE A 12 -2.52 4.15 -0.86
N GLN A 13 -1.37 4.84 -0.82
CA GLN A 13 -0.71 5.39 -2.00
C GLN A 13 0.72 4.87 -2.10
N ILE A 14 1.15 4.63 -3.34
CA ILE A 14 2.57 4.46 -3.67
C ILE A 14 2.89 5.08 -5.03
N ARG A 15 3.86 5.98 -5.11
CA ARG A 15 4.18 6.65 -6.36
C ARG A 15 5.43 6.02 -6.94
N LEU A 16 5.29 5.05 -7.83
CA LEU A 16 6.42 4.31 -8.44
C LEU A 16 6.37 4.32 -9.96
N ALA A 17 7.52 4.21 -10.60
CA ALA A 17 7.64 3.93 -12.03
C ALA A 17 7.46 2.43 -12.27
N THR A 18 6.77 2.08 -13.34
CA THR A 18 6.52 0.68 -13.75
C THR A 18 7.35 0.30 -14.96
N ASP A 19 7.57 -1.00 -15.15
CA ASP A 19 8.24 -1.55 -16.33
C ASP A 19 7.72 -0.93 -17.65
N PRO A 20 8.61 -0.58 -18.59
CA PRO A 20 10.04 -0.90 -18.62
C PRO A 20 10.97 0.15 -17.98
N ASP A 21 10.43 1.15 -17.26
CA ASP A 21 11.27 2.16 -16.63
C ASP A 21 12.17 1.55 -15.55
N THR A 22 13.30 2.20 -15.26
CA THR A 22 14.11 1.81 -14.10
C THR A 22 13.36 2.14 -12.82
N THR A 23 13.57 1.36 -11.76
CA THR A 23 12.89 1.59 -10.48
C THR A 23 13.13 3.00 -9.91
N ASP A 24 14.25 3.64 -10.25
CA ASP A 24 14.60 4.99 -9.78
C ASP A 24 14.19 6.12 -10.76
N GLU A 25 13.46 5.81 -11.84
CA GLU A 25 13.00 6.81 -12.82
C GLU A 25 12.01 7.79 -12.16
N PRO A 26 12.41 9.06 -11.95
CA PRO A 26 11.64 10.00 -11.11
C PRO A 26 10.29 10.40 -11.72
N ARG A 27 10.13 10.32 -13.04
CA ARG A 27 8.93 10.84 -13.71
C ARG A 27 8.05 9.77 -14.32
N GLY A 28 8.54 8.55 -14.52
CA GLY A 28 7.87 7.50 -15.29
C GLY A 28 7.70 7.93 -16.76
N VAL A 29 8.51 7.35 -17.65
CA VAL A 29 8.60 7.79 -19.04
C VAL A 29 7.93 6.80 -19.98
N SER A 30 8.24 5.52 -19.79
CA SER A 30 7.90 4.44 -20.71
C SER A 30 6.82 3.52 -20.14
N GLY A 31 6.72 3.45 -18.82
CA GLY A 31 5.73 2.66 -18.11
C GLY A 31 4.32 3.23 -18.20
N TYR A 32 3.40 2.59 -17.47
CA TYR A 32 2.00 3.00 -17.40
C TYR A 32 1.68 3.85 -16.15
N THR A 33 2.69 4.17 -15.35
CA THR A 33 2.63 5.16 -14.25
C THR A 33 3.63 6.28 -14.53
N PHE A 34 3.28 7.50 -14.12
CA PHE A 34 4.10 8.70 -14.32
C PHE A 34 3.69 9.79 -13.34
N ALA A 35 4.56 10.75 -13.09
CA ALA A 35 4.24 11.98 -12.37
C ALA A 35 3.82 13.08 -13.36
N LEU A 36 2.68 13.73 -13.10
CA LEU A 36 2.13 14.78 -13.96
C LEU A 36 2.84 16.13 -13.80
N PRO A 37 2.70 17.08 -14.74
CA PRO A 37 3.18 18.45 -14.56
C PRO A 37 2.73 19.03 -13.22
N GLY A 38 3.68 19.57 -12.45
CA GLY A 38 3.42 20.13 -11.11
C GLY A 38 3.36 19.11 -9.97
N GLU A 39 3.36 17.80 -10.25
CA GLU A 39 3.46 16.78 -9.20
C GLU A 39 4.91 16.54 -8.75
N PRO A 40 5.14 16.14 -7.49
CA PRO A 40 6.46 15.68 -7.04
C PRO A 40 6.93 14.44 -7.81
N ASP A 41 8.19 14.08 -7.72
CA ASP A 41 8.71 12.85 -8.35
C ASP A 41 8.14 11.58 -7.70
N LEU A 42 8.17 10.49 -8.47
CA LEU A 42 7.86 9.14 -7.99
C LEU A 42 8.95 8.72 -7.00
N ASP A 43 8.56 8.38 -5.77
CA ASP A 43 9.51 8.15 -4.67
C ASP A 43 9.46 6.72 -4.11
N ARG A 44 8.47 5.93 -4.56
CA ARG A 44 8.16 4.55 -4.16
C ARG A 44 7.82 4.38 -2.69
N THR A 45 7.58 5.47 -1.97
CA THR A 45 7.27 5.41 -0.55
C THR A 45 5.83 4.95 -0.37
N LEU A 46 5.63 3.87 0.38
CA LEU A 46 4.34 3.36 0.77
C LEU A 46 3.73 4.28 1.83
N ARG A 47 2.50 4.74 1.59
CA ARG A 47 1.79 5.65 2.48
C ARG A 47 0.43 5.07 2.84
N PHE A 48 0.22 4.80 4.12
CA PHE A 48 -1.07 4.35 4.64
C PHE A 48 -1.94 5.51 5.14
N GLN A 49 -1.39 6.69 5.34
CA GLN A 49 -2.10 7.88 5.82
C GLN A 49 -1.90 9.05 4.86
N LEU A 50 -2.75 10.07 4.97
CA LEU A 50 -2.83 11.19 4.02
C LEU A 50 -1.55 12.05 3.99
N ASP A 51 -0.82 12.11 5.10
CA ASP A 51 0.39 12.91 5.18
C ASP A 51 1.45 12.48 4.13
N GLY A 52 2.03 13.48 3.48
CA GLY A 52 2.98 13.29 2.37
C GLY A 52 2.41 12.68 1.09
N THR A 53 1.09 12.44 0.98
CA THR A 53 0.46 11.95 -0.26
C THR A 53 0.24 13.07 -1.28
N HIS A 54 0.08 12.68 -2.55
CA HIS A 54 -0.39 13.56 -3.62
C HIS A 54 -1.58 12.87 -4.31
N LEU A 55 -2.80 13.13 -3.81
CA LEU A 55 -4.00 12.54 -4.37
C LEU A 55 -4.42 13.28 -5.64
N ARG A 56 -4.66 12.54 -6.71
CA ARG A 56 -5.23 13.09 -7.95
C ARG A 56 -6.74 13.24 -7.82
N ASP A 57 -7.25 14.33 -8.36
CA ASP A 57 -8.66 14.67 -8.36
C ASP A 57 -9.53 13.79 -9.26
N GLY A 58 -10.85 13.94 -9.13
CA GLY A 58 -11.87 13.29 -9.93
C GLY A 58 -12.14 11.82 -9.59
N SER A 59 -11.46 11.26 -8.59
CA SER A 59 -11.84 9.96 -8.06
C SER A 59 -12.99 10.10 -7.07
N THR A 60 -14.02 9.28 -7.22
CA THR A 60 -15.07 9.13 -6.22
C THR A 60 -14.73 8.09 -5.14
N MET A 61 -13.76 7.21 -5.42
CA MET A 61 -13.35 6.13 -4.51
C MET A 61 -12.30 6.62 -3.51
N VAL A 62 -11.33 7.39 -4.01
CA VAL A 62 -10.18 7.86 -3.24
C VAL A 62 -10.27 9.38 -3.10
N THR A 63 -10.64 9.81 -1.90
CA THR A 63 -10.79 11.20 -1.51
C THR A 63 -10.03 11.43 -0.20
N THR A 64 -9.83 12.68 0.19
CA THR A 64 -9.25 12.99 1.51
C THR A 64 -10.05 12.41 2.67
N SER A 65 -11.38 12.23 2.51
CA SER A 65 -12.25 11.63 3.52
C SER A 65 -12.24 10.10 3.56
N THR A 66 -11.92 9.45 2.44
CA THR A 66 -11.91 7.97 2.33
C THR A 66 -10.51 7.38 2.41
N PHE A 67 -9.47 8.20 2.25
CA PHE A 67 -8.08 7.76 2.32
C PHE A 67 -7.67 7.38 3.75
N GLY A 68 -6.86 6.33 3.87
CA GLY A 68 -6.30 5.90 5.14
C GLY A 68 -6.53 4.43 5.42
N VAL A 69 -5.52 3.74 5.92
CA VAL A 69 -5.63 2.37 6.45
C VAL A 69 -5.93 2.43 7.94
N LYS A 70 -6.98 1.73 8.38
CA LYS A 70 -7.44 1.73 9.77
C LYS A 70 -7.75 0.32 10.25
N VAL A 71 -7.65 0.11 11.56
CA VAL A 71 -8.13 -1.11 12.21
C VAL A 71 -9.65 -1.18 12.10
N HIS A 72 -10.17 -2.31 11.62
CA HIS A 72 -11.62 -2.53 11.49
C HIS A 72 -12.13 -3.72 12.33
N GLU A 73 -11.24 -4.59 12.80
CA GLU A 73 -11.61 -5.71 13.65
C GLU A 73 -10.49 -6.01 14.65
N VAL A 74 -10.89 -6.36 15.88
CA VAL A 74 -9.97 -6.80 16.93
C VAL A 74 -10.57 -8.03 17.61
N ALA A 75 -9.73 -9.03 17.86
CA ALA A 75 -10.08 -10.17 18.72
C ALA A 75 -9.01 -10.38 19.78
N LEU A 76 -9.42 -10.49 21.04
CA LEU A 76 -8.56 -10.75 22.18
C LEU A 76 -8.80 -12.17 22.69
N ARG A 77 -7.74 -12.98 22.74
CA ARG A 77 -7.79 -14.41 23.14
C ARG A 77 -8.87 -15.19 22.38
N GLY A 78 -8.99 -14.91 21.08
CA GLY A 78 -9.95 -15.56 20.18
C GLY A 78 -11.39 -15.06 20.28
N GLN A 79 -11.68 -14.07 21.14
CA GLN A 79 -13.00 -13.46 21.28
C GLN A 79 -13.01 -12.10 20.59
N ALA A 80 -14.05 -11.81 19.80
CA ALA A 80 -14.24 -10.49 19.21
C ALA A 80 -14.34 -9.43 20.31
N ALA A 81 -13.62 -8.32 20.13
CA ALA A 81 -13.54 -7.23 21.11
C ALA A 81 -14.00 -5.93 20.44
N SER A 82 -15.32 -5.74 20.33
CA SER A 82 -15.97 -4.64 19.60
C SER A 82 -15.75 -3.24 20.18
N ASP A 83 -15.31 -3.16 21.44
CA ASP A 83 -15.03 -1.90 22.14
C ASP A 83 -13.53 -1.72 22.41
N HIS A 84 -12.67 -2.51 21.75
CA HIS A 84 -11.23 -2.48 21.97
C HIS A 84 -10.62 -1.14 21.51
N PRO A 85 -9.71 -0.52 22.29
CA PRO A 85 -9.12 0.80 21.96
C PRO A 85 -8.37 0.88 20.63
N LEU A 86 -7.92 -0.25 20.08
CA LEU A 86 -7.30 -0.32 18.74
C LEU A 86 -8.30 -0.08 17.60
N LEU A 87 -9.59 -0.31 17.80
CA LEU A 87 -10.58 -0.19 16.71
C LEU A 87 -10.64 1.24 16.18
N GLY A 88 -10.64 1.38 14.85
CA GLY A 88 -10.65 2.66 14.17
C GLY A 88 -9.32 3.42 14.18
N LEU A 89 -8.30 2.95 14.92
CA LEU A 89 -6.99 3.61 14.92
C LEU A 89 -6.33 3.51 13.53
N PRO A 90 -5.56 4.54 13.13
CA PRO A 90 -4.77 4.49 11.91
C PRO A 90 -3.66 3.43 12.03
N VAL A 91 -3.35 2.80 10.90
CA VAL A 91 -2.20 1.90 10.75
C VAL A 91 -1.10 2.63 9.98
N ASN A 92 0.11 2.61 10.52
CA ASN A 92 1.26 3.29 9.95
C ASN A 92 2.34 2.28 9.60
N VAL A 93 3.07 2.59 8.51
CA VAL A 93 4.34 1.94 8.16
C VAL A 93 5.50 2.87 8.55
N PRO A 94 6.72 2.35 8.75
CA PRO A 94 7.85 3.18 9.12
C PRO A 94 8.16 4.26 8.07
N PRO A 95 8.67 5.42 8.49
CA PRO A 95 9.17 6.43 7.56
C PRO A 95 10.18 5.83 6.59
N GLY A 96 10.01 6.16 5.30
CA GLY A 96 10.90 5.67 4.25
C GLY A 96 10.61 4.24 3.76
N ALA A 97 9.55 3.57 4.25
CA ALA A 97 9.11 2.27 3.73
C ALA A 97 8.90 2.36 2.20
N LYS A 98 9.82 1.77 1.43
CA LYS A 98 9.84 1.87 -0.03
C LYS A 98 9.73 0.51 -0.68
N PHE A 99 9.08 0.46 -1.84
CA PHE A 99 9.14 -0.71 -2.71
C PHE A 99 10.47 -0.75 -3.45
N HIS A 100 11.23 -1.82 -3.25
CA HIS A 100 12.51 -2.05 -3.91
C HIS A 100 12.35 -3.10 -5.01
N MET A 101 11.80 -2.66 -6.14
CA MET A 101 11.63 -3.52 -7.32
C MET A 101 12.97 -3.88 -7.97
N ARG A 102 13.85 -2.88 -8.13
CA ARG A 102 15.17 -2.98 -8.77
C ARG A 102 15.14 -3.81 -10.07
N ASN A 103 14.04 -3.71 -10.83
CA ASN A 103 13.73 -4.47 -12.04
C ASN A 103 14.13 -5.96 -11.91
N TYR A 104 13.77 -6.57 -10.77
CA TYR A 104 14.00 -7.98 -10.45
C TYR A 104 15.48 -8.38 -10.29
N VAL A 105 16.42 -7.42 -10.30
CA VAL A 105 17.85 -7.70 -10.16
C VAL A 105 18.16 -8.30 -8.79
N LEU A 106 17.52 -7.78 -7.72
CA LEU A 106 17.72 -8.29 -6.36
C LEU A 106 17.15 -9.70 -6.15
N THR A 107 16.25 -10.15 -7.02
CA THR A 107 15.49 -11.39 -6.86
C THR A 107 15.70 -12.37 -8.01
N ASN A 108 16.81 -12.21 -8.75
CA ASN A 108 17.19 -13.06 -9.87
C ASN A 108 16.09 -13.22 -10.95
N GLY A 109 15.37 -12.14 -11.26
CA GLY A 109 14.35 -12.14 -12.31
C GLY A 109 12.96 -12.60 -11.85
N GLU A 110 12.75 -12.86 -10.56
CA GLU A 110 11.43 -13.22 -10.03
C GLU A 110 10.56 -11.97 -9.88
N ALA A 111 9.52 -11.88 -10.71
CA ALA A 111 8.50 -10.85 -10.58
C ALA A 111 7.61 -11.09 -9.36
N GLY A 112 7.20 -10.02 -8.67
CA GLY A 112 6.36 -10.14 -7.48
C GLY A 112 7.09 -10.37 -6.17
N THR A 113 8.41 -10.48 -6.17
CA THR A 113 9.21 -10.65 -4.95
C THR A 113 9.76 -9.32 -4.42
N GLU A 114 9.20 -8.19 -4.83
CA GLU A 114 9.66 -6.86 -4.42
C GLU A 114 9.51 -6.71 -2.90
N CYS A 115 10.61 -6.38 -2.23
CA CYS A 115 10.58 -6.14 -0.80
C CYS A 115 10.17 -4.69 -0.49
N ILE A 116 9.48 -4.53 0.63
CA ILE A 116 9.29 -3.23 1.26
C ILE A 116 10.34 -3.11 2.35
N ASP A 117 11.14 -2.05 2.30
CA ASP A 117 12.16 -1.80 3.31
C ASP A 117 12.36 -0.30 3.56
N PRO A 118 12.40 0.16 4.83
CA PRO A 118 12.10 -0.60 6.05
C PRO A 118 10.65 -1.10 6.10
N PHE A 119 10.38 -2.08 6.97
CA PHE A 119 9.02 -2.58 7.20
C PHE A 119 8.72 -2.72 8.69
N GLY A 120 7.47 -2.43 9.04
CA GLY A 120 6.94 -2.49 10.39
C GLY A 120 5.47 -2.07 10.38
N LEU A 121 4.80 -2.28 11.50
CA LEU A 121 3.43 -1.80 11.69
C LEU A 121 3.32 -1.08 13.02
N ALA A 122 2.67 0.07 13.01
CA ALA A 122 2.34 0.85 14.19
C ALA A 122 0.87 1.28 14.16
N PHE A 123 0.17 1.16 15.28
CA PHE A 123 -1.26 1.43 15.42
C PHE A 123 -1.48 2.64 16.34
N GLY A 124 -2.17 3.66 15.85
CA GLY A 124 -2.38 4.93 16.56
C GLY A 124 -1.48 6.06 16.05
N ASP A 125 -1.18 7.02 16.92
CA ASP A 125 -0.32 8.16 16.58
C ASP A 125 1.10 7.65 16.23
N PRO A 126 1.70 8.04 15.09
CA PRO A 126 3.04 7.57 14.72
C PRO A 126 4.14 7.99 15.70
N SER A 127 3.96 9.08 16.45
CA SER A 127 4.89 9.54 17.49
C SER A 127 4.71 8.85 18.84
N ALA A 128 3.54 8.25 19.08
CA ALA A 128 3.18 7.56 20.31
C ALA A 128 2.19 6.42 20.03
N PRO A 129 2.62 5.34 19.35
CA PRO A 129 1.72 4.26 18.97
C PRO A 129 1.28 3.46 20.19
N MET A 130 0.04 2.95 20.17
CA MET A 130 -0.47 2.05 21.20
C MET A 130 0.16 0.65 21.10
N LEU A 131 0.41 0.24 19.86
CA LEU A 131 1.02 -1.03 19.49
C LEU A 131 1.95 -0.80 18.31
N ALA A 132 3.21 -1.21 18.38
CA ALA A 132 4.11 -1.18 17.23
C ALA A 132 5.18 -2.26 17.32
N ARG A 133 5.62 -2.72 16.15
CA ARG A 133 6.81 -3.55 16.00
C ARG A 133 7.37 -3.41 14.59
N ASN A 134 8.69 -3.29 14.48
CA ASN A 134 9.38 -3.34 13.20
C ASN A 134 9.81 -4.77 12.84
N ASP A 135 10.14 -4.98 11.57
CA ASP A 135 10.83 -6.16 11.10
C ASP A 135 12.28 -5.81 10.75
N VAL A 136 13.20 -6.63 11.20
CA VAL A 136 14.62 -6.59 10.83
C VAL A 136 14.83 -7.60 9.71
N LEU A 137 15.21 -7.11 8.53
CA LEU A 137 15.29 -7.94 7.32
C LEU A 137 16.28 -9.08 7.51
N TYR A 138 17.46 -8.76 8.04
CA TYR A 138 18.56 -9.68 8.29
C TYR A 138 19.14 -9.50 9.70
N PRO A 139 18.58 -10.19 10.72
CA PRO A 139 18.99 -10.03 12.12
C PRO A 139 20.49 -10.22 12.41
N PRO A 140 21.24 -11.13 11.74
CA PRO A 140 22.67 -11.25 11.99
C PRO A 140 23.48 -9.98 11.67
N GLN A 141 22.99 -9.13 10.76
CA GLN A 141 23.62 -7.86 10.42
C GLN A 141 22.54 -6.83 10.01
N PRO A 142 21.84 -6.19 10.97
CA PRO A 142 20.67 -5.37 10.70
C PRO A 142 20.92 -4.13 9.82
N SER A 143 22.18 -3.68 9.73
CA SER A 143 22.58 -2.51 8.94
C SER A 143 22.99 -2.84 7.50
N LEU A 144 22.85 -4.09 7.07
CA LEU A 144 23.29 -4.53 5.76
C LEU A 144 22.38 -3.97 4.66
N GLY A 145 22.96 -3.48 3.56
CA GLY A 145 22.22 -3.02 2.38
C GLY A 145 21.46 -4.17 1.71
N LEU A 146 20.36 -3.85 1.01
CA LEU A 146 19.51 -4.86 0.37
C LEU A 146 20.26 -5.72 -0.65
N GLU A 147 21.23 -5.13 -1.33
CA GLU A 147 22.12 -5.78 -2.30
C GLU A 147 23.03 -6.86 -1.71
N ASP A 148 23.32 -6.78 -0.41
CA ASP A 148 24.22 -7.69 0.28
C ASP A 148 23.46 -8.72 1.13
N VAL A 149 22.15 -8.53 1.33
CA VAL A 149 21.30 -9.47 2.07
C VAL A 149 21.15 -10.79 1.30
N PRO A 150 21.33 -11.96 1.94
CA PRO A 150 21.15 -13.23 1.25
C PRO A 150 19.72 -13.39 0.69
N LEU A 151 19.60 -13.88 -0.54
CA LEU A 151 18.34 -13.96 -1.28
C LEU A 151 17.17 -14.60 -0.51
N GLY A 152 17.44 -15.61 0.32
CA GLY A 152 16.40 -16.23 1.16
C GLY A 152 15.71 -15.26 2.12
N TRP A 153 16.45 -14.26 2.63
CA TRP A 153 15.92 -13.22 3.51
C TRP A 153 15.16 -12.15 2.73
N LEU A 154 15.61 -11.78 1.53
CA LEU A 154 14.86 -10.90 0.63
C LEU A 154 13.50 -11.52 0.27
N ARG A 155 13.50 -12.80 -0.14
CA ARG A 155 12.28 -13.55 -0.49
C ARG A 155 11.30 -13.69 0.67
N ARG A 156 11.76 -13.68 1.93
CA ARG A 156 10.89 -13.72 3.11
C ARG A 156 9.88 -12.56 3.11
N ARG A 157 10.27 -11.37 2.62
CA ARG A 157 9.41 -10.19 2.54
C ARG A 157 8.75 -9.99 1.17
N GLY A 158 9.04 -10.88 0.21
CA GLY A 158 8.50 -10.79 -1.14
C GLY A 158 6.98 -10.96 -1.16
N GLY A 159 6.34 -10.30 -2.10
CA GLY A 159 4.93 -10.51 -2.40
C GLY A 159 4.67 -11.81 -3.16
N LYS A 160 3.39 -12.08 -3.38
CA LYS A 160 2.89 -13.07 -4.32
C LYS A 160 1.72 -12.46 -5.06
N PHE A 161 1.83 -12.35 -6.38
CA PHE A 161 0.74 -11.87 -7.21
C PHE A 161 -0.30 -12.98 -7.43
N GLN A 162 -1.57 -12.61 -7.27
CA GLN A 162 -2.70 -13.49 -7.54
C GLN A 162 -3.90 -12.69 -8.08
N PRO A 163 -4.69 -13.26 -8.99
CA PRO A 163 -5.97 -12.67 -9.37
C PRO A 163 -6.88 -12.49 -8.13
N ALA A 164 -7.51 -11.32 -8.02
CA ALA A 164 -8.41 -10.93 -6.95
C ALA A 164 -9.59 -10.08 -7.47
N PRO A 165 -10.34 -10.54 -8.49
CA PRO A 165 -11.40 -9.73 -9.12
C PRO A 165 -12.53 -9.36 -8.15
N GLY A 166 -12.79 -10.19 -7.13
CA GLY A 166 -13.83 -9.91 -6.13
C GLY A 166 -13.52 -8.70 -5.23
N VAL A 167 -12.25 -8.37 -5.01
CA VAL A 167 -11.87 -7.22 -4.17
C VAL A 167 -12.23 -5.91 -4.86
N PHE A 168 -12.05 -5.83 -6.18
CA PHE A 168 -12.40 -4.65 -6.97
C PHE A 168 -13.86 -4.24 -6.71
N GLN A 169 -14.81 -5.14 -6.98
CA GLN A 169 -16.24 -4.84 -6.83
C GLN A 169 -16.60 -4.42 -5.39
N GLN A 170 -15.98 -5.08 -4.39
CA GLN A 170 -16.23 -4.78 -2.97
C GLN A 170 -15.83 -3.36 -2.59
N VAL A 171 -14.72 -2.83 -3.12
CA VAL A 171 -14.15 -1.55 -2.67
C VAL A 171 -14.44 -0.38 -3.60
N THR A 172 -14.70 -0.64 -4.88
CA THR A 172 -14.96 0.42 -5.88
C THR A 172 -16.45 0.63 -6.12
N HIS A 173 -17.28 -0.37 -5.81
CA HIS A 173 -18.70 -0.44 -6.19
C HIS A 173 -18.93 -0.41 -7.72
N PHE A 174 -17.89 -0.63 -8.51
CA PHE A 174 -18.00 -0.91 -9.95
C PHE A 174 -18.02 -2.41 -10.17
N ASP A 175 -18.93 -2.88 -11.03
CA ASP A 175 -19.01 -4.30 -11.38
C ASP A 175 -17.89 -4.74 -12.31
N ASP A 176 -17.29 -3.80 -13.04
CA ASP A 176 -16.34 -4.07 -14.12
C ASP A 176 -15.23 -2.99 -14.16
N PRO A 177 -13.94 -3.36 -14.11
CA PRO A 177 -12.81 -2.46 -14.32
C PRO A 177 -12.88 -1.67 -15.63
N VAL A 178 -13.43 -2.26 -16.69
CA VAL A 178 -13.58 -1.58 -17.99
C VAL A 178 -14.62 -0.46 -17.87
N ALA A 179 -15.77 -0.73 -17.24
CA ALA A 179 -16.80 0.27 -16.97
C ALA A 179 -16.27 1.41 -16.08
N TYR A 180 -15.49 1.08 -15.04
CA TYR A 180 -14.80 2.06 -14.21
C TYR A 180 -13.89 2.98 -15.05
N ARG A 181 -13.04 2.41 -15.89
CA ARG A 181 -12.13 3.19 -16.75
C ARG A 181 -12.88 4.07 -17.74
N ALA A 182 -13.98 3.59 -18.31
CA ALA A 182 -14.83 4.37 -19.20
C ALA A 182 -15.48 5.57 -18.47
N ALA A 183 -16.04 5.34 -17.28
CA ALA A 183 -16.60 6.42 -16.45
C ALA A 183 -15.52 7.45 -16.07
N ARG A 184 -14.32 6.98 -15.74
CA ARG A 184 -13.18 7.83 -15.41
C ARG A 184 -12.74 8.72 -16.57
N LEU A 185 -12.71 8.18 -17.79
CA LEU A 185 -12.40 8.93 -19.00
C LEU A 185 -13.37 10.10 -19.22
N VAL A 186 -14.66 9.91 -18.96
CA VAL A 186 -15.66 10.98 -19.04
C VAL A 186 -15.35 12.08 -18.03
N ALA A 187 -15.16 11.72 -16.76
CA ALA A 187 -14.84 12.69 -15.71
C ALA A 187 -13.53 13.46 -15.98
N LEU A 188 -12.50 12.80 -16.52
CA LEU A 188 -11.24 13.47 -16.88
C LEU A 188 -11.41 14.49 -18.01
N ARG A 189 -12.29 14.22 -18.99
CA ARG A 189 -12.58 15.17 -20.08
C ARG A 189 -13.30 16.42 -19.57
N GLU A 190 -14.20 16.25 -18.61
CA GLU A 190 -14.88 17.38 -17.96
C GLU A 190 -13.89 18.23 -17.16
N LEU A 191 -13.03 17.60 -16.36
CA LEU A 191 -11.96 18.30 -15.60
C LEU A 191 -10.98 19.03 -16.52
N ARG A 192 -10.59 18.39 -17.63
CA ARG A 192 -9.74 18.99 -18.66
C ARG A 192 -10.38 20.24 -19.26
N ALA A 193 -11.67 20.18 -19.61
CA ALA A 193 -12.39 21.32 -20.18
C ALA A 193 -12.44 22.48 -19.17
N ALA A 194 -12.80 22.20 -17.91
CA ALA A 194 -12.84 23.20 -16.85
C ALA A 194 -11.47 23.85 -16.60
N ALA A 195 -10.39 23.08 -16.61
CA ALA A 195 -9.04 23.62 -16.46
C ALA A 195 -8.61 24.51 -17.63
N HIS A 196 -8.99 24.13 -18.86
CA HIS A 196 -8.73 24.94 -20.04
C HIS A 196 -9.48 26.27 -20.00
N GLU A 197 -10.78 26.25 -19.66
CA GLU A 197 -11.60 27.45 -19.50
C GLU A 197 -11.06 28.39 -18.41
N ALA A 198 -10.49 27.82 -17.33
CA ALA A 198 -9.84 28.56 -16.27
C ALA A 198 -8.43 29.09 -16.64
N GLY A 199 -7.91 28.79 -17.84
CA GLY A 199 -6.57 29.17 -18.27
C GLY A 199 -5.44 28.44 -17.52
N ASN A 200 -5.73 27.29 -16.89
CA ASN A 200 -4.75 26.50 -16.17
C ASN A 200 -4.04 25.50 -17.12
N GLU A 201 -3.00 25.97 -17.78
CA GLU A 201 -2.24 25.18 -18.76
C GLU A 201 -1.58 23.94 -18.14
N VAL A 202 -1.07 24.04 -16.91
CA VAL A 202 -0.42 22.92 -16.20
C VAL A 202 -1.43 21.81 -15.92
N ALA A 203 -2.60 22.14 -15.40
CA ALA A 203 -3.67 21.16 -15.16
C ALA A 203 -4.19 20.59 -16.48
N THR A 204 -4.37 21.42 -17.51
CA THR A 204 -4.80 20.97 -18.84
C THR A 204 -3.86 19.90 -19.41
N ALA A 205 -2.55 20.18 -19.41
CA ALA A 205 -1.53 19.21 -19.84
C ALA A 205 -1.53 17.94 -18.97
N GLY A 206 -1.77 18.09 -17.66
CA GLY A 206 -1.92 16.98 -16.74
C GLY A 206 -3.09 16.06 -17.12
N TYR A 207 -4.27 16.62 -17.37
CA TYR A 207 -5.43 15.83 -17.79
C TYR A 207 -5.29 15.24 -19.19
N ASP A 208 -4.65 15.94 -20.13
CA ASP A 208 -4.33 15.40 -21.46
C ASP A 208 -3.55 14.10 -21.33
N ARG A 209 -2.48 14.12 -20.52
CA ARG A 209 -1.66 12.93 -20.27
C ARG A 209 -2.43 11.79 -19.60
N ARG A 210 -3.33 12.10 -18.66
CA ARG A 210 -4.20 11.09 -18.01
C ARG A 210 -5.18 10.50 -19.02
N ILE A 211 -5.86 11.33 -19.80
CA ILE A 211 -6.83 10.91 -20.82
C ILE A 211 -6.21 9.92 -21.80
N GLU A 212 -4.97 10.17 -22.27
CA GLU A 212 -4.24 9.24 -23.13
C GLU A 212 -4.15 7.82 -22.55
N GLN A 213 -3.94 7.69 -21.23
CA GLN A 213 -3.88 6.39 -20.57
C GLN A 213 -5.20 5.66 -20.55
N PHE A 214 -6.32 6.38 -20.58
CA PHE A 214 -7.67 5.81 -20.58
C PHE A 214 -8.21 5.56 -21.98
N LEU A 215 -7.50 5.92 -23.05
CA LEU A 215 -7.91 5.54 -24.42
C LEU A 215 -7.71 4.04 -24.69
N ALA A 216 -6.78 3.40 -23.97
CA ALA A 216 -6.62 1.97 -23.91
C ALA A 216 -7.23 1.42 -22.61
N TYR A 217 -8.39 0.78 -22.72
CA TYR A 217 -9.17 0.25 -21.58
C TYR A 217 -9.66 -1.18 -21.83
N GLY A 218 -9.06 -1.88 -22.80
CA GLY A 218 -9.35 -3.29 -23.02
C GLY A 218 -9.07 -4.14 -21.77
N PRO A 219 -9.68 -5.33 -21.66
CA PRO A 219 -9.49 -6.22 -20.51
C PRO A 219 -8.05 -6.72 -20.37
N ASP A 220 -7.33 -6.87 -21.49
CA ASP A 220 -5.93 -7.30 -21.52
C ASP A 220 -4.93 -6.15 -21.31
N ASP A 221 -5.43 -4.92 -21.14
CA ASP A 221 -4.57 -3.79 -20.86
C ASP A 221 -4.02 -3.88 -19.43
N ARG A 222 -2.69 -3.72 -19.25
CA ARG A 222 -2.04 -3.83 -17.94
C ARG A 222 -2.65 -2.93 -16.87
N ARG A 223 -3.15 -1.74 -17.24
CA ARG A 223 -3.77 -0.78 -16.31
C ARG A 223 -5.16 -1.25 -15.87
N THR A 224 -5.89 -1.92 -16.75
CA THR A 224 -7.17 -2.57 -16.42
C THR A 224 -6.93 -3.80 -15.57
N MET A 225 -5.97 -4.64 -15.98
CA MET A 225 -5.59 -5.86 -15.28
C MET A 225 -5.17 -5.56 -13.85
N ALA A 226 -4.33 -4.55 -13.60
CA ALA A 226 -3.84 -4.19 -12.26
C ALA A 226 -4.95 -3.94 -11.22
N LEU A 227 -6.14 -3.52 -11.65
CA LEU A 227 -7.31 -3.36 -10.77
C LEU A 227 -7.86 -4.69 -10.25
N THR A 228 -7.52 -5.80 -10.91
CA THR A 228 -8.02 -7.16 -10.64
C THR A 228 -6.96 -8.08 -10.04
N PHE A 229 -5.74 -7.61 -9.81
CA PHE A 229 -4.71 -8.38 -9.11
C PHE A 229 -4.56 -7.91 -7.67
N SER A 230 -4.04 -8.81 -6.85
CA SER A 230 -3.54 -8.50 -5.52
C SER A 230 -2.12 -9.02 -5.36
N GLU A 231 -1.37 -8.33 -4.53
CA GLU A 231 -0.07 -8.75 -4.05
C GLU A 231 -0.18 -9.10 -2.58
N HIS A 232 0.13 -10.35 -2.23
CA HIS A 232 0.02 -10.86 -0.87
C HIS A 232 1.41 -11.12 -0.26
N ARG A 233 1.62 -10.57 0.93
CA ARG A 233 2.82 -10.76 1.76
C ARG A 233 2.43 -11.44 3.06
N SER A 234 3.24 -12.41 3.47
CA SER A 234 3.07 -13.11 4.76
C SER A 234 4.43 -13.48 5.35
N PHE A 235 4.73 -12.92 6.51
CA PHE A 235 5.94 -13.20 7.29
C PHE A 235 5.71 -12.79 8.75
N ALA A 236 6.68 -13.02 9.62
CA ALA A 236 6.59 -12.58 11.02
C ALA A 236 7.53 -11.41 11.28
N LEU A 237 7.02 -10.38 11.97
CA LEU A 237 7.79 -9.24 12.45
C LEU A 237 8.70 -9.70 13.60
N ASN A 238 9.99 -9.39 13.52
CA ASN A 238 11.01 -9.92 14.43
C ASN A 238 11.87 -8.85 15.12
N GLY A 239 11.56 -7.56 14.99
CA GLY A 239 12.30 -6.49 15.65
C GLY A 239 12.16 -6.52 17.17
N ASP A 240 13.18 -6.04 17.88
CA ASP A 240 13.21 -5.96 19.35
C ASP A 240 12.51 -4.70 19.89
N ASP A 241 12.24 -3.74 19.00
CA ASP A 241 11.56 -2.48 19.28
C ASP A 241 10.04 -2.66 19.32
N VAL A 242 9.59 -3.25 20.42
CA VAL A 242 8.17 -3.45 20.71
C VAL A 242 7.62 -2.29 21.53
N VAL A 243 6.56 -1.66 21.03
CA VAL A 243 5.70 -0.76 21.81
C VAL A 243 4.37 -1.47 22.05
N ALA A 244 3.97 -1.59 23.32
CA ALA A 244 2.71 -2.20 23.71
C ALA A 244 2.25 -1.67 25.08
N ASP A 245 1.19 -0.87 25.10
CA ASP A 245 0.57 -0.42 26.36
C ASP A 245 -0.35 -1.52 26.91
N ALA A 246 0.14 -2.33 27.83
CA ALA A 246 -0.62 -3.44 28.40
C ALA A 246 -1.94 -3.01 29.06
N ALA A 247 -2.02 -1.80 29.61
CA ALA A 247 -3.24 -1.30 30.24
C ALA A 247 -4.31 -0.98 29.18
N GLN A 248 -3.91 -0.36 28.07
CA GLN A 248 -4.83 -0.06 26.96
C GLN A 248 -5.20 -1.31 26.15
N LEU A 249 -4.25 -2.25 26.00
CA LEU A 249 -4.48 -3.51 25.28
C LEU A 249 -5.27 -4.55 26.10
N GLY A 250 -5.39 -4.36 27.42
CA GLY A 250 -6.02 -5.32 28.32
C GLY A 250 -5.28 -6.66 28.41
N ALA A 251 -4.02 -6.72 27.96
CA ALA A 251 -3.19 -7.91 27.98
C ALA A 251 -1.69 -7.56 27.86
N THR A 252 -0.84 -8.43 28.37
CA THR A 252 0.61 -8.32 28.22
C THR A 252 1.06 -9.04 26.96
N VAL A 253 1.75 -8.33 26.08
CA VAL A 253 2.29 -8.86 24.83
C VAL A 253 3.57 -9.67 25.10
N ASP A 254 3.71 -10.81 24.44
CA ASP A 254 4.97 -11.55 24.39
C ASP A 254 5.86 -10.98 23.28
N ALA A 255 6.81 -10.13 23.67
CA ALA A 255 7.78 -9.51 22.76
C ALA A 255 8.88 -10.48 22.31
N SER A 256 9.07 -11.61 23.01
CA SER A 256 10.18 -12.54 22.77
C SER A 256 9.97 -13.44 21.54
N VAL A 257 8.74 -13.53 21.05
CA VAL A 257 8.37 -14.33 19.88
C VAL A 257 7.99 -13.43 18.70
N PRO A 258 8.30 -13.80 17.45
CA PRO A 258 7.90 -13.04 16.28
C PRO A 258 6.37 -12.90 16.15
N TRP A 259 5.90 -11.81 15.54
CA TRP A 259 4.47 -11.55 15.32
C TRP A 259 4.08 -11.87 13.88
N PRO A 260 3.30 -12.95 13.61
CA PRO A 260 2.82 -13.24 12.26
C PRO A 260 1.98 -12.09 11.71
N MET A 261 2.25 -11.70 10.48
CA MET A 261 1.50 -10.68 9.77
C MET A 261 1.17 -11.12 8.35
N GLU A 262 0.07 -10.58 7.85
CA GLU A 262 -0.30 -10.66 6.45
C GLU A 262 -0.70 -9.27 5.95
N LEU A 263 -0.31 -8.97 4.72
CA LEU A 263 -0.69 -7.75 4.01
C LEU A 263 -1.01 -8.12 2.57
N THR A 264 -2.21 -7.74 2.14
CA THR A 264 -2.66 -7.83 0.77
C THR A 264 -2.86 -6.41 0.24
N GLN A 265 -2.24 -6.11 -0.90
CA GLN A 265 -2.41 -4.85 -1.63
C GLN A 265 -3.08 -5.16 -2.96
N ALA A 266 -4.26 -4.62 -3.19
CA ALA A 266 -5.10 -4.94 -4.33
C ALA A 266 -5.64 -3.66 -4.98
N VAL A 267 -6.32 -3.82 -6.12
CA VAL A 267 -7.05 -2.73 -6.78
C VAL A 267 -6.12 -1.55 -7.07
N TRP A 268 -4.96 -1.87 -7.65
CA TRP A 268 -3.97 -0.86 -7.97
C TRP A 268 -4.45 0.00 -9.14
N ASP A 269 -4.76 1.26 -8.86
CA ASP A 269 -5.14 2.23 -9.87
C ASP A 269 -3.92 3.05 -10.31
N ALA A 270 -3.45 2.79 -11.53
CA ALA A 270 -2.30 3.46 -12.12
C ALA A 270 -2.53 4.97 -12.40
N ASP A 271 -3.77 5.42 -12.57
CA ASP A 271 -4.08 6.84 -12.67
C ASP A 271 -4.01 7.51 -11.31
N LEU A 272 -4.55 6.90 -10.25
CA LEU A 272 -4.58 7.51 -8.92
C LEU A 272 -3.27 7.31 -8.15
N LEU A 273 -2.46 6.35 -8.59
CA LEU A 273 -1.32 5.83 -7.83
C LEU A 273 -1.76 5.40 -6.42
N CYS A 274 -2.95 4.80 -6.33
CA CYS A 274 -3.55 4.35 -5.08
C CYS A 274 -4.01 2.90 -5.21
N GLY A 275 -4.06 2.19 -4.08
CA GLY A 275 -4.60 0.84 -3.99
C GLY A 275 -5.32 0.61 -2.67
N TRP A 276 -5.95 -0.55 -2.55
CA TRP A 276 -6.61 -0.99 -1.33
C TRP A 276 -5.73 -1.97 -0.57
N ALA A 277 -5.48 -1.71 0.71
CA ALA A 277 -4.76 -2.61 1.60
C ALA A 277 -5.76 -3.33 2.51
N THR A 278 -5.51 -4.61 2.73
CA THR A 278 -6.09 -5.38 3.85
C THR A 278 -4.98 -6.14 4.54
N GLY A 279 -5.04 -6.31 5.85
CA GLY A 279 -4.05 -7.13 6.53
C GLY A 279 -4.48 -7.55 7.92
N GLN A 280 -3.66 -8.42 8.50
CA GLN A 280 -3.82 -8.87 9.87
C GLN A 280 -2.46 -8.95 10.57
N LEU A 281 -2.46 -8.65 11.85
CA LEU A 281 -1.33 -8.85 12.75
C LEU A 281 -1.79 -9.74 13.91
N SER A 282 -1.09 -10.85 14.10
CA SER A 282 -1.27 -11.74 15.25
C SER A 282 -0.19 -11.45 16.28
N VAL A 283 -0.59 -10.88 17.41
CA VAL A 283 0.31 -10.52 18.51
C VAL A 283 0.21 -11.60 19.59
N PRO A 284 1.27 -12.38 19.85
CA PRO A 284 1.29 -13.35 20.93
C PRO A 284 1.22 -12.65 22.29
N LEU A 285 0.50 -13.25 23.23
CA LEU A 285 0.30 -12.72 24.57
C LEU A 285 0.94 -13.65 25.61
N LEU A 286 1.33 -13.08 26.74
CA LEU A 286 1.59 -13.84 27.96
C LEU A 286 0.25 -14.25 28.60
N ASP A 287 0.24 -15.40 29.27
CA ASP A 287 -0.95 -15.94 29.94
C ASP A 287 -1.50 -15.01 31.04
#